data_AF-A0A5C9F2A8-F1
#
_entry.id   AF-A0A5C9F2A8-F1
#
_cell.length_a   1.000
_cell.length_b   1.000
_cell.length_c   1.000
_cell.angle_alpha   90.00
_cell.angle_beta   90.00
_cell.angle_gamma   90.00
#
_symmetry.space_group_name_H-M   'P 1'
#
loop_
_entity.id
_entity.type
_entity.pdbx_description
1 polymer ?
#
loop_
_entity_poly.entity_id
_entity_poly.type
_entity_poly.pdbx_seq_one_letter_code
_entity_poly.pdbx_strand_id
1 'polypeptide(L)'
;MNVKLTDHHNKSFFGHEVGVIIQSPAKNLPHIFLTCIRRKEDGIWEKPSQGEGKTIKLSIEETICILEVLERRLANWRGYHVFHDDKTEIYVGWEDETRNICVFRIGDYEKKFRFPSTRFLTLLLEHIVKEKIEFATSGTFKEKLEEKEEETEDEYRVFSEQIYARDGLHVVETTEYGVSVDLVEIQAKIKVESPKALLIDLENGQEFWIPKSTVHSDFDTQEREKYQLFKVEKWIVEKNLF
;
A
#
# COMPACT_ATOMS: atom_id res chain seq x y z
N MET A 1 -14.00 -14.71 35.52
CA MET A 1 -13.38 -15.66 34.56
C MET A 1 -12.38 -14.87 33.73
N ASN A 2 -11.08 -15.14 33.86
CA ASN A 2 -10.10 -14.61 32.92
C ASN A 2 -10.21 -15.45 31.63
N VAL A 3 -10.94 -14.93 30.65
CA VAL A 3 -10.86 -15.46 29.29
C VAL A 3 -9.45 -15.15 28.81
N LYS A 4 -8.64 -16.19 28.59
CA LYS A 4 -7.32 -16.05 27.98
C LYS A 4 -7.58 -15.66 26.51
N LEU A 5 -7.66 -14.36 26.22
CA LEU A 5 -7.73 -13.90 24.83
C LEU A 5 -6.49 -14.43 24.11
N THR A 6 -6.71 -15.15 23.03
CA THR A 6 -5.65 -15.56 22.10
C THR A 6 -5.01 -14.30 21.53
N ASP A 7 -3.69 -14.21 21.63
CA ASP A 7 -2.90 -13.04 21.20
C ASP A 7 -2.69 -12.99 19.66
N HIS A 8 -3.20 -13.98 18.94
CA HIS A 8 -3.06 -14.08 17.50
C HIS A 8 -4.34 -14.62 16.87
N HIS A 9 -4.59 -14.24 15.63
CA HIS A 9 -5.68 -14.78 14.82
C HIS A 9 -5.13 -15.41 13.54
N ASN A 10 -5.72 -16.54 13.14
CA ASN A 10 -5.43 -17.16 11.86
C ASN A 10 -6.72 -17.73 11.28
N LYS A 11 -7.16 -17.20 10.13
CA LYS A 11 -8.37 -17.65 9.45
C LYS A 11 -8.15 -17.78 7.95
N SER A 12 -8.39 -18.97 7.43
CA SER A 12 -8.37 -19.25 5.99
C SER A 12 -9.78 -19.29 5.39
N PHE A 13 -9.90 -18.75 4.18
CA PHE A 13 -11.09 -18.71 3.33
C PHE A 13 -10.75 -19.34 1.97
N PHE A 14 -10.97 -20.64 1.84
CA PHE A 14 -10.73 -21.35 0.59
C PHE A 14 -11.90 -21.19 -0.39
N GLY A 15 -11.57 -21.02 -1.66
CA GLY A 15 -12.48 -21.12 -2.79
C GLY A 15 -12.15 -22.34 -3.66
N HIS A 16 -12.68 -22.35 -4.88
CA HIS A 16 -12.34 -23.37 -5.86
C HIS A 16 -10.89 -23.24 -6.35
N GLU A 17 -10.48 -22.02 -6.68
CA GLU A 17 -9.18 -21.74 -7.32
C GLU A 17 -8.28 -20.85 -6.46
N VAL A 18 -8.84 -19.93 -5.68
CA VAL A 18 -8.08 -18.98 -4.85
C VAL A 18 -8.53 -19.11 -3.39
N GLY A 19 -7.54 -19.11 -2.49
CA GLY A 19 -7.69 -19.05 -1.06
C GLY A 19 -7.10 -17.75 -0.51
N VAL A 20 -7.73 -17.22 0.54
CA VAL A 20 -7.23 -16.06 1.29
C VAL A 20 -7.02 -16.47 2.74
N ILE A 21 -5.89 -16.13 3.32
CA ILE A 21 -5.53 -16.41 4.71
C ILE A 21 -5.27 -15.07 5.41
N ILE A 22 -5.95 -14.84 6.52
CA ILE A 22 -5.78 -13.66 7.36
C ILE A 22 -5.06 -14.08 8.62
N GLN A 23 -3.93 -13.44 8.88
CA GLN A 23 -3.13 -13.66 10.07
C GLN A 23 -2.97 -12.33 10.81
N SER A 24 -3.45 -12.28 12.05
CA SER A 24 -3.14 -11.18 12.96
C SER A 24 -2.06 -11.67 13.92
N PRO A 25 -0.87 -11.06 13.94
CA PRO A 25 0.16 -11.36 14.93
C PRO A 25 -0.26 -10.78 16.30
N ALA A 26 0.68 -10.73 17.26
CA ALA A 26 0.47 -10.25 18.62
C ALA A 26 -0.36 -8.95 18.68
N LYS A 27 -1.25 -8.81 19.65
CA LYS A 27 -2.21 -7.68 19.74
C LYS A 27 -1.56 -6.29 19.83
N ASN A 28 -0.30 -6.23 20.24
CA ASN A 28 0.50 -5.01 20.32
C ASN A 28 1.19 -4.62 19.01
N LEU A 29 1.15 -5.46 17.96
CA LEU A 29 1.74 -5.15 16.66
C LEU A 29 0.69 -4.53 15.72
N PRO A 30 0.88 -3.31 15.18
CA PRO A 30 -0.17 -2.55 14.50
C PRO A 30 -0.37 -2.95 13.02
N HIS A 31 -0.47 -4.25 12.74
CA HIS A 31 -0.69 -4.74 11.37
C HIS A 31 -1.35 -6.12 11.36
N ILE A 32 -1.84 -6.53 10.19
CA ILE A 32 -2.22 -7.90 9.86
C ILE A 32 -1.53 -8.35 8.57
N PHE A 33 -1.50 -9.65 8.33
CA PHE A 33 -1.08 -10.21 7.05
C PHE A 33 -2.27 -10.80 6.31
N LEU A 34 -2.35 -10.50 5.02
CA LEU A 34 -3.28 -11.12 4.11
C LEU A 34 -2.47 -11.88 3.06
N THR A 35 -2.67 -13.20 3.02
CA THR A 35 -2.01 -14.09 2.09
C THR A 35 -3.00 -14.67 1.10
N CYS A 36 -2.75 -14.48 -0.19
CA CYS A 36 -3.45 -15.13 -1.28
C CYS A 36 -2.65 -16.34 -1.77
N ILE A 37 -3.36 -17.43 -2.04
CA ILE A 37 -2.80 -18.65 -2.63
C ILE A 37 -3.75 -19.17 -3.70
N ARG A 38 -3.20 -19.80 -4.74
CA ARG A 38 -3.95 -20.45 -5.82
C ARG A 38 -3.81 -21.96 -5.72
N ARG A 39 -4.85 -22.66 -6.19
CA ARG A 39 -4.82 -24.09 -6.42
C ARG A 39 -4.15 -24.35 -7.77
N LYS A 40 -3.08 -25.13 -7.77
CA LYS A 40 -2.34 -25.52 -8.96
C LYS A 40 -3.11 -26.56 -9.77
N GLU A 41 -2.65 -26.82 -11.00
CA GLU A 41 -3.27 -27.78 -11.91
C GLU A 41 -3.31 -29.22 -11.36
N ASP A 42 -2.32 -29.60 -10.55
CA ASP A 42 -2.26 -30.87 -9.84
C ASP A 42 -3.25 -30.97 -8.65
N GLY A 43 -4.01 -29.89 -8.40
CA GLY A 43 -4.98 -29.80 -7.34
C GLY A 43 -4.40 -29.45 -5.97
N ILE A 44 -3.08 -29.25 -5.86
CA ILE A 44 -2.38 -28.85 -4.63
C ILE A 44 -2.42 -27.32 -4.51
N TRP A 45 -2.58 -26.81 -3.29
CA TRP A 45 -2.50 -25.38 -3.02
C TRP A 45 -1.05 -24.91 -2.99
N GLU A 46 -0.82 -23.70 -3.51
CA GLU A 46 0.42 -22.96 -3.28
C GLU A 46 0.77 -22.89 -1.79
N LYS A 47 2.08 -22.96 -1.51
CA LYS A 47 2.63 -22.94 -0.16
C LYS A 47 3.44 -21.66 0.08
N PRO A 48 2.93 -20.74 0.91
CA PRO A 48 3.67 -19.52 1.29
C PRO A 48 5.05 -19.82 1.88
N SER A 49 5.20 -20.93 2.61
CA SER A 49 6.49 -21.37 3.14
C SER A 49 7.53 -21.75 2.09
N GLN A 50 7.13 -21.89 0.82
CA GLN A 50 8.02 -22.15 -0.32
C GLN A 50 8.16 -20.92 -1.24
N GLY A 51 7.70 -19.75 -0.79
CA GLY A 51 7.72 -18.52 -1.60
C GLY A 51 6.61 -18.44 -2.64
N GLU A 52 5.59 -19.31 -2.55
CA GLU A 52 4.44 -19.29 -3.46
C GLU A 52 3.28 -18.48 -2.89
N GLY A 53 2.35 -18.03 -3.75
CA GLY A 53 1.28 -17.13 -3.34
C GLY A 53 1.75 -15.67 -3.27
N LYS A 54 0.96 -14.84 -2.60
CA LYS A 54 1.30 -13.43 -2.34
C LYS A 54 0.85 -13.06 -0.94
N THR A 55 1.78 -12.61 -0.11
CA THR A 55 1.50 -12.08 1.23
C THR A 55 1.74 -10.58 1.22
N ILE A 56 0.77 -9.84 1.76
CA ILE A 56 0.86 -8.40 2.00
C ILE A 56 0.67 -8.11 3.48
N LYS A 57 1.38 -7.11 4.00
CA LYS A 57 1.25 -6.60 5.37
C LYS A 57 0.34 -5.38 5.33
N LEU A 58 -0.84 -5.47 5.92
CA LEU A 58 -1.80 -4.38 5.97
C LEU A 58 -1.69 -3.62 7.29
N SER A 59 -1.66 -2.29 7.23
CA SER A 59 -1.74 -1.44 8.41
C SER A 59 -3.14 -1.47 9.05
N ILE A 60 -3.29 -0.86 10.23
CA ILE A 60 -4.61 -0.69 10.87
C ILE A 60 -5.53 0.15 9.96
N GLU A 61 -5.02 1.22 9.37
CA GLU A 61 -5.75 2.13 8.50
C GLU A 61 -6.22 1.44 7.22
N GLU A 62 -5.34 0.70 6.54
CA GLU A 62 -5.72 -0.07 5.35
C GLU A 62 -6.81 -1.12 5.70
N THR A 63 -6.72 -1.72 6.88
CA THR A 63 -7.75 -2.64 7.39
C THR A 63 -9.08 -1.92 7.64
N ILE A 64 -9.05 -0.68 8.13
CA ILE A 64 -10.24 0.18 8.28
C ILE A 64 -10.84 0.50 6.91
N CYS A 65 -10.05 0.85 5.90
CA CYS A 65 -10.56 1.09 4.54
C CYS A 65 -11.26 -0.13 3.95
N ILE A 66 -10.70 -1.33 4.16
CA ILE A 66 -11.34 -2.59 3.77
C ILE A 66 -12.66 -2.79 4.54
N LEU A 67 -12.70 -2.48 5.83
CA LEU A 67 -13.93 -2.53 6.63
C LEU A 67 -15.01 -1.57 6.11
N GLU A 68 -14.65 -0.34 5.75
CA GLU A 68 -15.59 0.63 5.17
C GLU A 68 -16.23 0.11 3.88
N VAL A 69 -15.49 -0.65 3.06
CA VAL A 69 -16.06 -1.35 1.90
C VAL A 69 -16.97 -2.49 2.34
N LEU A 70 -16.51 -3.37 3.23
CA LEU A 70 -17.29 -4.51 3.71
C LEU A 70 -18.61 -4.11 4.39
N GLU A 71 -18.63 -2.96 5.05
CA GLU A 71 -19.80 -2.38 5.70
C GLU A 71 -20.70 -1.57 4.77
N ARG A 72 -20.39 -1.55 3.46
CA ARG A 72 -21.15 -0.83 2.42
C ARG A 72 -21.14 0.70 2.58
N ARG A 73 -20.16 1.26 3.31
CA ARG A 73 -19.96 2.71 3.40
C ARG A 73 -19.17 3.23 2.19
N LEU A 74 -18.30 2.39 1.62
CA LEU A 74 -17.61 2.61 0.36
C LEU A 74 -17.98 1.53 -0.66
N ALA A 75 -18.09 1.90 -1.94
CA ALA A 75 -18.33 0.94 -3.02
C ALA A 75 -17.10 0.04 -3.25
N ASN A 76 -15.92 0.65 -3.18
CA ASN A 76 -14.63 -0.01 -3.30
C ASN A 76 -13.51 0.83 -2.70
N TRP A 77 -12.37 0.20 -2.49
CA TRP A 77 -11.10 0.79 -2.08
C TRP A 77 -9.95 0.19 -2.89
N ARG A 78 -8.92 1.00 -3.14
CA ARG A 78 -7.67 0.58 -3.79
C ARG A 78 -6.48 1.08 -2.99
N GLY A 79 -5.50 0.22 -2.84
CA GLY A 79 -4.18 0.57 -2.33
C GLY A 79 -3.06 -0.09 -3.11
N TYR A 80 -1.82 0.33 -2.83
CA TYR A 80 -0.64 -0.20 -3.49
C TYR A 80 0.51 -0.36 -2.51
N HIS A 81 1.17 -1.52 -2.56
CA HIS A 81 2.45 -1.75 -1.88
C HIS A 81 3.56 -1.82 -2.92
N VAL A 82 4.69 -1.14 -2.66
CA VAL A 82 5.87 -1.12 -3.55
C VAL A 82 7.04 -1.76 -2.81
N PHE A 83 7.70 -2.74 -3.45
CA PHE A 83 8.88 -3.39 -2.90
C PHE A 83 9.88 -3.72 -4.03
N HIS A 84 11.11 -3.22 -3.95
CA HIS A 84 12.16 -3.41 -4.99
C HIS A 84 11.62 -3.28 -6.43
N ASP A 85 10.95 -2.15 -6.73
CA ASP A 85 10.30 -1.82 -8.00
C ASP A 85 9.02 -2.60 -8.36
N ASP A 86 8.66 -3.63 -7.60
CA ASP A 86 7.40 -4.36 -7.79
C ASP A 86 6.24 -3.66 -7.07
N LYS A 87 5.31 -3.12 -7.85
CA LYS A 87 4.06 -2.51 -7.37
C LYS A 87 2.93 -3.54 -7.35
N THR A 88 2.45 -3.87 -6.15
CA THR A 88 1.30 -4.77 -5.96
C THR A 88 0.05 -3.94 -5.67
N GLU A 89 -0.94 -3.99 -6.57
CA GLU A 89 -2.27 -3.41 -6.31
C GLU A 89 -3.05 -4.29 -5.34
N ILE A 90 -3.76 -3.63 -4.44
CA ILE A 90 -4.77 -4.19 -3.55
C ILE A 90 -6.09 -3.52 -3.92
N TYR A 91 -7.11 -4.31 -4.21
CA TYR A 91 -8.45 -3.83 -4.50
C TYR A 91 -9.47 -4.62 -3.71
N VAL A 92 -10.41 -3.91 -3.09
CA VAL A 92 -11.59 -4.49 -2.45
C VAL A 92 -12.81 -3.75 -2.93
N GLY A 93 -13.84 -4.46 -3.41
CA GLY A 93 -15.05 -3.83 -3.91
C GLY A 93 -16.23 -4.77 -4.07
N TRP A 94 -17.41 -4.20 -4.28
CA TRP A 94 -18.61 -4.97 -4.60
C TRP A 94 -18.87 -4.96 -6.11
N GLU A 95 -18.87 -6.14 -6.73
CA GLU A 95 -19.16 -6.29 -8.18
C GLU A 95 -20.67 -6.27 -8.48
N ASP A 96 -21.46 -6.84 -7.57
CA ASP A 96 -22.89 -6.99 -7.73
C ASP A 96 -23.56 -6.76 -6.38
N GLU A 97 -24.18 -5.59 -6.22
CA GLU A 97 -24.87 -5.21 -4.99
C GLU A 97 -26.05 -6.14 -4.68
N THR A 98 -26.72 -6.66 -5.72
CA THR A 98 -27.87 -7.57 -5.58
C THR A 98 -27.44 -8.96 -5.14
N ARG A 99 -26.31 -9.47 -5.67
CA ARG A 99 -25.77 -10.80 -5.34
C ARG A 99 -24.86 -10.81 -4.13
N ASN A 100 -24.58 -9.64 -3.53
CA ASN A 100 -23.70 -9.50 -2.37
C ASN A 100 -22.35 -10.20 -2.59
N ILE A 101 -21.71 -9.94 -3.73
CA ILE A 101 -20.40 -10.47 -4.07
C ILE A 101 -19.36 -9.38 -3.83
N CYS A 102 -18.57 -9.54 -2.78
CA CYS A 102 -17.40 -8.70 -2.52
C CYS A 102 -16.17 -9.39 -3.13
N VAL A 103 -15.32 -8.64 -3.81
CA VAL A 103 -14.13 -9.14 -4.49
C VAL A 103 -12.91 -8.51 -3.87
N PHE A 104 -11.94 -9.36 -3.54
CA PHE A 104 -10.60 -8.98 -3.14
C PHE A 104 -9.66 -9.34 -4.28
N ARG A 105 -8.92 -8.36 -4.78
CA ARG A 105 -7.85 -8.57 -5.77
C ARG A 105 -6.53 -8.08 -5.22
N ILE A 106 -5.52 -8.93 -5.21
CA ILE A 106 -4.16 -8.61 -4.75
C ILE A 106 -3.19 -9.11 -5.81
N GLY A 107 -2.58 -8.19 -6.56
CA GLY A 107 -1.89 -8.54 -7.80
C GLY A 107 -2.80 -9.39 -8.71
N ASP A 108 -2.31 -10.55 -9.12
CA ASP A 108 -3.04 -11.46 -10.02
C ASP A 108 -4.01 -12.42 -9.29
N TYR A 109 -4.15 -12.32 -7.97
CA TYR A 109 -5.06 -13.17 -7.19
C TYR A 109 -6.41 -12.49 -7.02
N GLU A 110 -7.50 -13.16 -7.40
CA GLU A 110 -8.85 -12.68 -7.20
C GLU A 110 -9.66 -13.67 -6.34
N LYS A 111 -10.22 -13.18 -5.23
CA LYS A 111 -11.11 -13.94 -4.36
C LYS A 111 -12.47 -13.28 -4.25
N LYS A 112 -13.50 -14.02 -4.66
CA LYS A 112 -14.90 -13.65 -4.40
C LYS A 112 -15.35 -14.14 -3.02
N PHE A 113 -15.87 -13.23 -2.23
CA PHE A 113 -16.51 -13.46 -0.94
C PHE A 113 -18.02 -13.30 -1.11
N ARG A 114 -18.74 -14.29 -0.60
CA ARG A 114 -20.20 -14.31 -0.52
C ARG A 114 -20.62 -14.57 0.92
N PHE A 115 -21.88 -14.32 1.25
CA PHE A 115 -22.45 -14.78 2.51
C PHE A 115 -22.27 -16.32 2.65
N PRO A 116 -21.89 -16.85 3.84
CA PRO A 116 -21.65 -16.14 5.10
C PRO A 116 -20.21 -15.62 5.27
N SER A 117 -19.28 -16.00 4.39
CA SER A 117 -17.86 -15.66 4.50
C SER A 117 -17.61 -14.16 4.57
N THR A 118 -18.33 -13.36 3.78
CA THR A 118 -18.20 -11.88 3.84
C THR A 118 -18.56 -11.34 5.21
N ARG A 119 -19.66 -11.81 5.83
CA ARG A 119 -20.07 -11.35 7.16
C ARG A 119 -19.09 -11.79 8.25
N PHE A 120 -18.59 -13.02 8.17
CA PHE A 120 -17.57 -13.50 9.09
C PHE A 120 -16.30 -12.65 8.98
N LEU A 121 -15.87 -12.34 7.75
CA LEU A 121 -14.71 -11.49 7.50
C LEU A 121 -14.88 -10.10 8.11
N THR A 122 -16.03 -9.45 7.92
CA THR A 122 -16.33 -8.14 8.54
C THR A 122 -16.18 -8.20 10.06
N LEU A 123 -16.83 -9.17 10.71
CA LEU A 123 -16.79 -9.31 12.17
C LEU A 123 -15.36 -9.60 12.68
N LEU A 124 -14.59 -10.40 11.94
CA LEU A 124 -13.22 -10.71 12.29
C LEU A 124 -12.32 -9.48 12.21
N LEU A 125 -12.39 -8.73 11.10
CA LEU A 125 -11.58 -7.52 10.92
C LEU A 125 -11.97 -6.43 11.92
N GLU A 126 -13.27 -6.25 12.19
CA GLU A 126 -13.75 -5.30 13.20
C GLU A 126 -13.20 -5.64 14.60
N HIS A 127 -13.22 -6.93 14.96
CA HIS A 127 -12.64 -7.40 16.21
C HIS A 127 -11.13 -7.13 16.29
N ILE A 128 -10.38 -7.50 15.24
CA ILE A 128 -8.92 -7.31 15.20
C ILE A 128 -8.56 -5.82 15.27
N VAL A 129 -9.25 -4.95 14.52
CA VAL A 129 -8.98 -3.51 14.54
C VAL A 129 -9.23 -2.93 15.93
N LYS A 130 -10.34 -3.27 16.59
CA LYS A 130 -10.60 -2.81 17.97
C LYS A 130 -9.51 -3.25 18.94
N GLU A 131 -9.11 -4.51 18.86
CA GLU A 131 -8.02 -5.05 19.69
C GLU A 131 -6.70 -4.30 19.43
N LYS A 132 -6.33 -4.13 18.16
CA LYS A 132 -5.08 -3.47 17.76
C LYS A 132 -5.07 -1.99 18.16
N ILE A 133 -6.20 -1.29 18.06
CA ILE A 133 -6.32 0.08 18.59
C ILE A 133 -6.12 0.09 20.11
N GLU A 134 -6.72 -0.84 20.85
CA GLU A 134 -6.56 -0.88 22.31
C GLU A 134 -5.08 -1.14 22.73
N PHE A 135 -4.42 -2.09 22.09
CA PHE A 135 -3.13 -2.61 22.57
C PHE A 135 -1.89 -2.11 21.81
N ALA A 136 -2.02 -1.75 20.52
CA ALA A 136 -0.89 -1.28 19.72
C ALA A 136 -0.70 0.24 19.75
N THR A 137 -1.69 1.02 20.23
CA THR A 137 -1.60 2.50 20.28
C THR A 137 -1.53 3.07 21.70
N SER A 138 -1.47 2.24 22.75
CA SER A 138 -1.55 2.66 24.15
C SER A 138 -0.20 3.07 24.79
N GLY A 139 0.79 3.44 23.98
CA GLY A 139 2.02 4.14 24.44
C GLY A 139 2.92 3.37 25.42
N THR A 140 2.72 2.06 25.59
CA THR A 140 3.49 1.20 26.52
C THR A 140 4.34 0.17 25.77
N PHE A 141 5.04 0.61 24.73
CA PHE A 141 6.18 -0.14 24.20
C PHE A 141 7.34 -0.01 25.20
N LYS A 142 7.43 -0.95 26.14
CA LYS A 142 8.72 -1.30 26.73
C LYS A 142 9.40 -2.24 25.75
N GLU A 143 10.12 -1.69 24.79
CA GLU A 143 11.16 -2.47 24.13
C GLU A 143 12.09 -3.00 25.21
N LYS A 144 12.14 -4.33 25.36
CA LYS A 144 13.35 -4.93 25.86
C LYS A 144 14.39 -4.71 24.76
N LEU A 145 15.21 -3.68 24.94
CA LEU A 145 16.51 -3.54 24.29
C LEU A 145 17.36 -4.76 24.69
N GLU A 146 17.17 -5.87 23.99
CA GLU A 146 18.25 -6.83 23.79
C GLU A 146 18.92 -6.41 22.50
N GLU A 147 20.16 -5.93 22.61
CA GLU A 147 21.05 -5.60 21.49
C GLU A 147 21.12 -6.80 20.53
N LYS A 148 20.29 -6.75 19.49
CA LYS A 148 20.43 -7.55 18.27
C LYS A 148 20.24 -6.59 17.10
N GLU A 149 21.10 -6.80 16.12
CA GLU A 149 21.36 -6.00 14.93
C GLU A 149 20.11 -5.33 14.35
N GLU A 150 20.26 -4.06 13.98
CA GLU A 150 19.26 -3.17 13.38
C GLU A 150 18.52 -3.83 12.20
N GLU A 151 17.41 -4.50 12.46
CA GLU A 151 16.31 -4.57 11.50
C GLU A 151 15.49 -3.30 11.68
N THR A 152 15.70 -2.34 10.77
CA THR A 152 14.95 -1.09 10.71
C THR A 152 13.46 -1.39 10.75
N GLU A 153 12.77 -0.97 11.83
CA GLU A 153 11.32 -1.03 11.89
C GLU A 153 10.75 -0.11 10.82
N ASP A 154 10.19 -0.75 9.81
CA ASP A 154 9.61 -0.10 8.65
C ASP A 154 8.43 0.81 9.05
N GLU A 155 8.64 2.13 9.10
CA GLU A 155 7.62 3.16 9.34
C GLU A 155 6.71 3.36 8.10
N TYR A 156 5.53 2.74 8.10
CA TYR A 156 4.50 2.92 7.05
C TYR A 156 3.74 4.22 7.27
N ARG A 157 3.71 5.11 6.26
CA ARG A 157 2.83 6.29 6.25
C ARG A 157 1.69 6.09 5.25
N VAL A 158 0.48 6.38 5.71
CA VAL A 158 -0.75 6.31 4.92
C VAL A 158 -0.93 7.64 4.20
N PHE A 159 -0.82 7.65 2.87
CA PHE A 159 -1.25 8.78 2.06
C PHE A 159 -2.61 8.47 1.47
N SER A 160 -3.63 9.27 1.79
CA SER A 160 -4.91 9.25 1.12
C SER A 160 -4.95 10.37 0.09
N GLU A 161 -5.03 10.02 -1.20
CA GLU A 161 -5.36 10.97 -2.24
C GLU A 161 -6.87 10.91 -2.48
N GLN A 162 -7.57 12.03 -2.27
CA GLN A 162 -9.00 12.14 -2.55
C GLN A 162 -9.19 12.32 -4.06
N ILE A 163 -9.67 11.28 -4.75
CA ILE A 163 -9.98 11.38 -6.18
C ILE A 163 -11.49 11.46 -6.37
N TYR A 164 -11.95 12.59 -6.92
CA TYR A 164 -13.35 12.77 -7.30
C TYR A 164 -13.60 12.16 -8.69
N ALA A 165 -14.19 10.97 -8.75
CA ALA A 165 -14.76 10.43 -9.99
C ALA A 165 -16.26 10.77 -10.07
N ARG A 166 -16.83 10.74 -11.28
CA ARG A 166 -18.23 11.12 -11.57
C ARG A 166 -19.29 10.30 -10.80
N ASP A 167 -18.92 9.16 -10.20
CA ASP A 167 -19.86 8.19 -9.60
C ASP A 167 -19.69 8.02 -8.06
N GLY A 168 -18.95 8.91 -7.39
CA GLY A 168 -18.78 8.89 -5.93
C GLY A 168 -17.33 8.98 -5.45
N LEU A 169 -17.14 9.18 -4.14
CA LEU A 169 -15.84 9.36 -3.49
C LEU A 169 -15.01 8.07 -3.58
N HIS A 170 -13.85 8.12 -4.25
CA HIS A 170 -12.84 7.07 -4.21
C HIS A 170 -11.68 7.55 -3.31
N VAL A 171 -11.40 6.79 -2.25
CA VAL A 171 -10.15 6.93 -1.49
C VAL A 171 -9.14 5.99 -2.14
N VAL A 172 -8.10 6.56 -2.77
CA VAL A 172 -6.92 5.81 -3.19
C VAL A 172 -5.88 6.04 -2.11
N GLU A 173 -5.53 4.98 -1.38
CA GLU A 173 -4.45 5.07 -0.39
C GLU A 173 -3.18 4.43 -0.93
N THR A 174 -2.14 5.23 -1.11
CA THR A 174 -0.79 4.73 -1.39
C THR A 174 -0.03 4.75 -0.07
N THR A 175 0.29 3.57 0.46
CA THR A 175 1.28 3.46 1.52
C THR A 175 2.65 3.48 0.85
N GLU A 176 3.24 4.68 0.74
CA GLU A 176 4.65 4.80 0.40
C GLU A 176 5.47 4.53 1.65
N TYR A 177 6.31 3.52 1.54
CA TYR A 177 7.19 3.08 2.60
C TYR A 177 8.50 3.91 2.53
N GLY A 178 8.75 4.75 3.56
CA GLY A 178 10.07 5.31 3.85
C GLY A 178 10.68 6.35 2.88
N VAL A 179 10.00 7.47 2.58
CA VAL A 179 10.68 8.62 1.95
C VAL A 179 10.44 9.91 2.75
N SER A 180 11.43 10.35 3.52
CA SER A 180 11.63 11.80 3.62
C SER A 180 12.11 12.25 2.25
N VAL A 181 11.30 13.05 1.56
CA VAL A 181 11.70 13.57 0.26
C VAL A 181 12.81 14.58 0.49
N ASP A 182 14.05 14.11 0.40
CA ASP A 182 15.21 14.99 0.34
C ASP A 182 15.08 15.80 -0.94
N LEU A 183 14.78 17.09 -0.80
CA LEU A 183 14.72 18.01 -1.90
C LEU A 183 16.09 18.62 -2.13
N VAL A 184 16.53 18.61 -3.38
CA VAL A 184 17.74 19.31 -3.81
C VAL A 184 17.34 20.42 -4.76
N GLU A 185 17.98 21.57 -4.58
CA GLU A 185 17.88 22.69 -5.49
C GLU A 185 18.90 22.51 -6.62
N ILE A 186 18.42 22.41 -7.86
CA ILE A 186 19.26 22.35 -9.05
C ILE A 186 18.95 23.53 -9.98
N GLN A 187 19.98 24.04 -10.64
CA GLN A 187 19.85 25.11 -11.61
C GLN A 187 19.94 24.52 -13.02
N ALA A 188 18.84 24.59 -13.78
CA ALA A 188 18.73 23.91 -15.07
C ALA A 188 17.93 24.73 -16.11
N LYS A 189 18.08 24.40 -17.39
CA LYS A 189 17.23 24.92 -18.49
C LYS A 189 16.29 23.83 -18.98
N ILE A 190 15.08 24.19 -19.38
CA ILE A 190 14.13 23.25 -20.00
C ILE A 190 14.36 23.25 -21.51
N LYS A 191 14.91 22.16 -22.06
CA LYS A 191 15.08 22.02 -23.52
C LYS A 191 13.81 21.55 -24.21
N VAL A 192 13.17 20.52 -23.64
CA VAL A 192 12.02 19.85 -24.23
C VAL A 192 11.00 19.56 -23.15
N GLU A 193 9.73 19.81 -23.46
CA GLU A 193 8.60 19.48 -22.61
C GLU A 193 7.80 18.33 -23.24
N SER A 194 7.43 17.36 -22.41
CA SER A 194 6.44 16.34 -22.73
C SER A 194 5.24 16.45 -21.76
N PRO A 195 4.13 15.73 -22.00
CA PRO A 195 2.99 15.74 -21.10
C PRO A 195 3.35 15.32 -19.66
N LYS A 196 4.36 14.48 -19.45
CA LYS A 196 4.69 13.88 -18.14
C LYS A 196 6.10 14.21 -17.61
N ALA A 197 6.99 14.73 -18.44
CA ALA A 197 8.39 14.95 -18.09
C ALA A 197 8.99 16.15 -18.82
N LEU A 198 10.08 16.70 -18.26
CA LEU A 198 10.89 17.77 -18.82
C LEU A 198 12.29 17.23 -19.11
N LEU A 199 12.85 17.54 -20.28
CA LEU A 199 14.27 17.36 -20.53
C LEU A 199 14.98 18.61 -20.04
N ILE A 200 15.85 18.44 -19.04
CA ILE A 200 16.60 19.55 -18.47
C ILE A 200 18.08 19.49 -18.84
N ASP A 201 18.70 20.66 -18.95
CA ASP A 201 20.11 20.88 -19.24
C ASP A 201 20.76 21.62 -18.06
N LEU A 202 21.75 20.99 -17.43
CA LEU A 202 22.48 21.56 -16.31
C LEU A 202 23.60 22.49 -16.78
N GLU A 203 24.14 23.31 -15.88
CA GLU A 203 25.27 24.20 -16.18
C GLU A 203 26.54 23.45 -16.61
N ASN A 204 26.69 22.19 -16.19
CA ASN A 204 27.81 21.34 -16.58
C ASN A 204 27.62 20.65 -17.95
N GLY A 205 26.54 20.93 -18.67
CA GLY A 205 26.22 20.37 -19.98
C GLY A 205 25.67 18.94 -19.96
N GLN A 206 25.31 18.42 -18.79
CA GLN A 206 24.59 17.14 -18.68
C GLN A 206 23.09 17.34 -18.89
N GLU A 207 22.49 16.40 -19.63
CA GLU A 207 21.07 16.43 -19.98
C GLU A 207 20.38 15.15 -19.51
N PHE A 208 19.22 15.29 -18.87
CA PHE A 208 18.40 14.14 -18.48
C PHE A 208 16.93 14.52 -18.30
N TRP A 209 16.07 13.49 -18.33
CA TRP A 209 14.64 13.63 -18.17
C TRP A 209 14.23 13.62 -16.69
N ILE A 210 13.43 14.60 -16.29
CA ILE A 210 12.81 14.66 -14.97
C ILE A 210 11.27 14.56 -15.11
N PRO A 211 10.60 13.68 -14.37
CA PRO A 211 9.14 13.68 -14.29
C PRO A 211 8.62 15.02 -13.75
N LYS A 212 7.46 15.50 -14.24
CA LYS A 212 6.86 16.73 -13.71
C LYS A 212 6.35 16.55 -12.27
N SER A 213 5.96 15.33 -11.91
CA SER A 213 5.44 15.00 -10.58
C SER A 213 6.49 15.12 -9.47
N THR A 214 7.76 15.12 -9.83
CA THR A 214 8.90 15.13 -8.89
C THR A 214 9.58 16.51 -8.81
N VAL A 215 8.91 17.53 -9.37
CA VAL A 215 9.33 18.94 -9.34
C VAL A 215 8.38 19.67 -8.40
N HIS A 216 8.92 20.24 -7.34
CA HIS A 216 8.18 20.91 -6.27
C HIS A 216 8.33 22.44 -6.28
N SER A 217 8.97 22.97 -7.32
CA SER A 217 9.06 24.41 -7.60
C SER A 217 8.19 24.77 -8.79
N ASP A 218 7.73 26.01 -8.83
CA ASP A 218 7.17 26.58 -10.05
C ASP A 218 8.25 26.63 -11.15
N PHE A 219 7.86 26.33 -12.39
CA PHE A 219 8.74 26.41 -13.54
C PHE A 219 7.98 26.94 -14.75
N ASP A 220 8.67 27.69 -15.60
CA ASP A 220 8.13 28.27 -16.82
C ASP A 220 8.68 27.55 -18.05
N THR A 221 7.80 26.88 -18.80
CA THR A 221 8.17 26.16 -20.02
C THR A 221 8.24 27.06 -21.27
N GLN A 222 7.87 28.34 -21.14
CA GLN A 222 7.98 29.36 -22.18
C GLN A 222 9.39 29.98 -22.20
N GLU A 223 10.06 30.13 -21.06
CA GLU A 223 11.44 30.64 -20.95
C GLU A 223 12.49 29.52 -21.08
N ARG A 224 12.53 28.84 -22.24
CA ARG A 224 13.38 27.65 -22.50
C ARG A 224 14.89 27.90 -22.49
N GLU A 225 15.32 29.14 -22.68
CA GLU A 225 16.75 29.50 -22.75
C GLU A 225 17.33 30.01 -21.42
N LYS A 226 16.52 30.09 -20.36
CA LYS A 226 16.92 30.66 -19.08
C LYS A 226 17.07 29.57 -18.01
N TYR A 227 18.14 29.67 -17.24
CA TYR A 227 18.32 28.83 -16.06
C TYR A 227 17.27 29.17 -15.01
N GLN A 228 16.56 28.16 -14.55
CA GLN A 228 15.56 28.23 -13.51
C GLN A 228 15.99 27.36 -12.34
N LEU A 229 15.58 27.74 -11.14
CA LEU A 229 15.85 26.98 -9.94
C LEU A 229 14.76 25.93 -9.77
N PHE A 230 15.13 24.66 -9.83
CA PHE A 230 14.23 23.55 -9.62
C PHE A 230 14.42 22.95 -8.23
N LYS A 231 13.33 22.77 -7.50
CA LYS A 231 13.30 21.92 -6.30
C LYS A 231 12.86 20.54 -6.72
N VAL A 232 13.78 19.59 -6.76
CA VAL A 232 13.52 18.22 -7.23
C VAL A 232 13.91 17.20 -6.18
N GLU A 233 13.30 16.03 -6.26
CA GLU A 233 13.64 14.90 -5.40
C GLU A 233 15.09 14.43 -5.66
N LYS A 234 15.88 14.29 -4.60
CA LYS A 234 17.33 14.00 -4.64
C LYS A 234 17.67 12.75 -5.46
N TRP A 235 16.85 11.70 -5.38
CA TRP A 235 17.08 10.44 -6.08
C TRP A 235 17.17 10.61 -7.61
N ILE A 236 16.51 11.62 -8.17
CA ILE A 236 16.52 11.90 -9.62
C ILE A 236 17.89 12.43 -10.04
N VAL A 237 18.46 13.29 -9.21
CA VAL A 237 19.78 13.88 -9.41
C VAL A 237 20.83 12.79 -9.26
N GLU A 238 20.71 11.95 -8.24
CA GLU A 238 21.63 10.82 -7.99
C GLU A 238 21.62 9.79 -9.13
N LYS A 239 20.44 9.44 -9.66
CA LYS A 239 20.30 8.44 -10.72
C LYS A 239 20.84 8.87 -12.08
N ASN A 240 20.94 10.17 -12.35
CA ASN A 240 21.31 10.69 -13.67
C ASN A 240 22.67 11.38 -13.73
N LEU A 241 23.25 11.78 -12.58
CA LEU A 241 24.56 12.44 -12.50
C LEU A 241 25.68 11.53 -11.98
N PHE A 242 25.34 10.37 -11.42
CA PHE A 242 26.27 9.32 -10.99
C PHE A 242 25.96 8.00 -11.71
#